data_AF-A0A957SDZ3-F1
#
_entry.id   AF-A0A957SDZ3-F1
#
_cell.length_a   1.000
_cell.length_b   1.000
_cell.length_c   1.000
_cell.angle_alpha   90.00
_cell.angle_beta   90.00
_cell.angle_gamma   90.00
#
_symmetry.space_group_name_H-M   'P 1'
#
loop_
_entity.id
_entity.type
_entity.pdbx_description
1 polymer ?
#
loop_
_entity_poly.entity_id
_entity_poly.type
_entity_poly.pdbx_seq_one_letter_code
_entity_poly.pdbx_strand_id
1 'polypeptide(L)'
;MLFNTPEYFLFLGVVLLIYYSTTPRVQNYMLLAASYLFYSFWDWRYLSLILLSTIVDFSVAQAIGHTSQPGRRKLWLGLSLSVNLGILGFFKYCNFFIHNAAA
;
A
#
# COMPACT_ATOMS: atom_id res chain seq x y z
N MET A 1 15.47 3.52 5.33
CA MET A 1 16.07 2.20 5.63
C MET A 1 15.95 1.38 4.36
N LEU A 2 17.06 0.82 3.87
CA LEU A 2 17.03 -0.05 2.69
C LEU A 2 17.12 -1.50 3.15
N PHE A 3 16.58 -2.42 2.36
CA PHE A 3 16.54 -3.85 2.73
C PHE A 3 17.91 -4.49 2.96
N ASN A 4 18.96 -3.92 2.37
CA ASN A 4 20.33 -4.42 2.47
C ASN A 4 21.17 -3.73 3.56
N THR A 5 20.57 -2.89 4.40
CA THR A 5 21.33 -2.14 5.42
C THR A 5 21.15 -2.73 6.82
N PRO A 6 22.15 -2.62 7.72
CA PRO A 6 22.08 -3.17 9.08
C PRO A 6 20.87 -2.66 9.88
N GLU A 7 20.44 -1.41 9.65
CA GLU A 7 19.30 -0.82 10.32
C GLU A 7 18.00 -1.56 10.01
N TYR A 8 17.86 -2.11 8.79
CA TYR A 8 16.71 -2.93 8.42
C TYR A 8 16.69 -4.25 9.20
N PHE A 9 17.83 -4.93 9.37
CA PHE A 9 17.88 -6.17 10.14
C PHE A 9 17.56 -5.94 11.62
N LEU A 10 18.03 -4.83 12.18
CA LEU A 10 17.68 -4.45 13.56
C LEU A 10 16.18 -4.13 13.67
N PHE A 11 15.63 -3.34 12.75
CA PHE A 11 14.20 -3.06 12.68
C PHE A 11 13.36 -4.34 12.57
N LEU A 12 13.74 -5.25 11.66
CA LEU A 12 13.08 -6.54 11.47
C LEU A 12 13.14 -7.38 12.75
N GLY A 13 14.29 -7.46 13.42
CA GLY A 13 14.45 -8.16 14.68
C GLY A 13 13.49 -7.63 15.75
N VAL A 14 13.40 -6.31 15.91
CA VAL A 14 12.45 -5.67 16.85
C VAL A 14 11.00 -5.95 16.47
N VAL A 15 10.64 -5.82 15.19
CA VAL A 15 9.29 -6.10 14.69
C VAL A 15 8.90 -7.55 14.96
N LEU A 16 9.79 -8.51 14.70
CA LEU A 16 9.52 -9.93 14.96
C LEU A 16 9.37 -10.22 16.46
N LEU A 17 10.23 -9.64 17.30
CA LEU A 17 10.12 -9.80 18.76
C LEU A 17 8.76 -9.28 19.28
N ILE A 18 8.35 -8.09 18.85
CA ILE A 18 7.06 -7.52 19.22
C ILE A 18 5.91 -8.37 18.66
N TYR A 19 6.01 -8.82 17.41
CA TYR A 19 5.02 -9.66 16.74
C TYR A 19 4.74 -10.94 17.53
N TYR A 20 5.79 -11.66 17.95
CA TYR A 20 5.64 -12.89 18.74
C TYR A 20 5.22 -12.64 20.20
N SER A 21 5.41 -11.43 20.71
CA SER A 21 5.04 -11.05 22.09
C SER A 21 3.63 -10.44 22.19
N THR A 22 2.96 -10.18 21.06
CA THR A 22 1.66 -9.49 21.00
C THR A 22 0.50 -10.47 20.84
N THR A 23 -0.72 -10.06 21.21
CA THR A 23 -1.92 -10.88 20.99
C THR A 23 -2.37 -10.90 19.52
N PRO A 24 -2.99 -11.99 19.04
CA PRO A 24 -3.42 -12.12 17.64
C PRO A 24 -4.33 -11.00 17.13
N ARG A 25 -5.11 -10.36 18.03
CA ARG A 25 -6.02 -9.27 17.66
C ARG A 25 -5.29 -7.99 17.27
N VAL A 26 -4.16 -7.69 17.89
CA VAL A 26 -3.41 -6.44 17.70
C VAL A 26 -2.26 -6.62 16.72
N GLN A 27 -1.82 -7.86 16.51
CA GLN A 27 -0.71 -8.26 15.64
C GLN A 27 -0.79 -7.67 14.22
N ASN A 28 -1.97 -7.70 13.58
CA ASN A 28 -2.14 -7.13 12.24
C ASN A 28 -2.02 -5.60 12.22
N TYR A 29 -2.56 -4.92 13.24
CA TYR A 29 -2.41 -3.46 13.36
C TYR A 29 -0.96 -3.06 13.64
N MET A 30 -0.26 -3.85 14.45
CA MET A 30 1.17 -3.68 14.72
C MET A 30 1.98 -3.85 13.43
N LEU A 31 1.74 -4.90 12.65
CA LEU A 31 2.41 -5.12 11.37
C LEU A 31 2.11 -4.01 10.36
N LEU A 32 0.87 -3.54 10.33
CA LEU A 32 0.48 -2.41 9.48
C LEU A 32 1.28 -1.17 9.87
N ALA A 33 1.32 -0.82 11.16
CA ALA A 33 2.09 0.31 11.67
C ALA A 33 3.59 0.17 11.36
N ALA A 34 4.16 -1.03 11.56
CA ALA A 34 5.55 -1.32 11.23
C ALA A 34 5.82 -1.13 9.73
N SER A 35 4.91 -1.58 8.86
CA SER A 35 5.02 -1.40 7.41
C SER A 35 5.03 0.09 7.02
N TYR A 36 4.12 0.89 7.57
CA TYR A 36 4.10 2.33 7.30
C TYR A 36 5.33 3.04 7.86
N LEU A 37 5.82 2.67 9.05
CA LEU A 37 7.07 3.20 9.59
C LEU A 37 8.23 2.88 8.67
N PHE A 38 8.38 1.62 8.23
CA PHE A 38 9.43 1.23 7.29
C PHE A 38 9.38 2.04 5.98
N TYR A 39 8.19 2.19 5.39
CA TYR A 39 8.02 2.98 4.16
C TYR A 39 8.28 4.48 4.37
N SER A 40 7.95 5.02 5.55
CA SER A 40 8.19 6.43 5.87
C SER A 40 9.67 6.79 5.85
N PHE A 41 10.56 5.85 6.19
CA PHE A 41 12.02 6.03 6.13
C PHE A 41 12.58 6.09 4.71
N TRP A 42 11.81 5.73 3.69
CA TRP A 42 12.23 5.91 2.30
C TRP A 42 11.83 7.31 1.81
N ASP A 43 10.53 7.59 1.81
CA ASP A 43 10.00 8.92 1.53
C ASP A 43 8.56 9.04 2.02
N TRP A 44 8.35 9.92 3.00
CA TRP A 44 7.06 10.12 3.66
C TRP A 44 5.98 10.68 2.73
N ARG A 45 6.33 11.36 1.62
CA ARG A 45 5.36 11.96 0.69
C ARG A 45 4.50 10.90 0.02
N TYR A 46 5.06 9.72 -0.21
CA TYR A 46 4.33 8.60 -0.83
C TYR A 46 3.50 7.78 0.16
N LEU A 47 3.59 8.04 1.47
CA LEU A 47 2.74 7.37 2.47
C LEU A 47 1.26 7.60 2.22
N SER A 48 0.88 8.80 1.81
CA SER A 48 -0.52 9.14 1.52
C SER A 48 -1.08 8.28 0.38
N LEU A 49 -0.24 7.95 -0.62
CA LEU A 49 -0.61 7.11 -1.74
C LEU A 49 -0.73 5.65 -1.33
N ILE A 50 0.21 5.15 -0.53
CA ILE A 50 0.15 3.79 0.03
C ILE A 50 -1.09 3.65 0.91
N LEU A 51 -1.40 4.67 1.72
CA LEU A 51 -2.60 4.70 2.55
C LEU A 51 -3.87 4.68 1.72
N LEU A 52 -3.95 5.52 0.69
CA LEU A 52 -5.08 5.55 -0.23
C LEU A 52 -5.27 4.20 -0.93
N SER A 53 -4.21 3.62 -1.51
CA SER A 53 -4.27 2.30 -2.14
C SER A 53 -4.70 1.24 -1.13
N THR A 54 -4.12 1.21 0.07
CA THR A 54 -4.50 0.26 1.13
C THR A 54 -5.98 0.36 1.48
N ILE A 55 -6.51 1.57 1.68
CA ILE A 55 -7.93 1.78 2.02
C ILE A 55 -8.83 1.32 0.86
N VAL A 56 -8.50 1.72 -0.37
CA VAL A 56 -9.28 1.36 -1.56
C VAL A 56 -9.28 -0.15 -1.76
N ASP A 57 -8.11 -0.78 -1.78
CA ASP A 57 -7.95 -2.20 -2.05
C ASP A 57 -8.58 -3.05 -0.94
N PHE A 58 -8.44 -2.64 0.33
CA PHE A 58 -9.10 -3.30 1.45
C PHE A 58 -10.64 -3.20 1.37
N SER A 59 -11.17 -2.02 1.04
CA SER A 59 -12.61 -1.80 0.90
C SER A 59 -13.18 -2.57 -0.29
N VAL A 60 -12.48 -2.56 -1.42
CA VAL A 60 -12.84 -3.32 -2.63
C VAL A 60 -12.83 -4.82 -2.36
N ALA A 61 -11.80 -5.34 -1.69
CA ALA A 61 -11.71 -6.75 -1.35
C ALA A 61 -12.90 -7.22 -0.50
N GLN A 62 -13.28 -6.43 0.52
CA GLN A 62 -14.48 -6.72 1.32
C GLN A 62 -15.76 -6.64 0.47
N ALA A 63 -15.92 -5.61 -0.36
CA ALA A 63 -17.08 -5.46 -1.24
C ALA A 63 -17.23 -6.63 -2.21
N ILE A 64 -16.12 -7.15 -2.75
CA ILE A 64 -16.10 -8.36 -3.59
C ILE A 64 -16.54 -9.57 -2.78
N GLY A 65 -16.06 -9.73 -1.54
CA GLY A 65 -16.40 -10.84 -0.65
C GLY A 65 -17.89 -10.90 -0.28
N HIS A 66 -18.52 -9.74 -0.09
CA HIS A 66 -19.95 -9.64 0.24
C HIS A 66 -20.89 -9.70 -0.99
N THR A 67 -20.34 -9.65 -2.20
CA THR A 67 -21.15 -9.60 -3.43
C THR A 67 -21.29 -10.98 -4.06
N SER A 68 -22.51 -11.51 -4.15
CA SER A 68 -22.81 -12.77 -4.85
C SER A 68 -22.91 -12.61 -6.38
N GLN A 69 -23.21 -11.40 -6.87
CA GLN A 69 -23.39 -11.14 -8.29
C GLN A 69 -22.04 -10.96 -9.03
N PRO A 70 -21.72 -11.79 -10.04
CA PRO A 70 -20.42 -11.76 -10.71
C PRO A 70 -20.13 -10.44 -11.45
N GLY A 71 -21.16 -9.78 -12.00
CA GLY A 71 -21.00 -8.48 -12.69
C GLY A 71 -20.52 -7.37 -11.76
N ARG A 72 -21.10 -7.28 -10.55
CA ARG A 72 -20.70 -6.30 -9.52
C ARG A 72 -19.30 -6.58 -8.99
N ARG A 73 -18.91 -7.85 -8.83
CA ARG A 73 -17.52 -8.22 -8.46
C ARG A 73 -16.50 -7.73 -9.49
N LYS A 74 -16.80 -7.86 -10.78
CA LYS A 74 -15.94 -7.33 -11.84
C LYS A 74 -15.84 -5.80 -11.81
N LEU A 75 -16.92 -5.10 -11.49
CA LEU A 75 -16.92 -3.65 -11.35
C LEU A 75 -16.04 -3.19 -10.18
N TRP A 76 -16.15 -3.85 -9.02
CA TRP A 76 -15.29 -3.58 -7.86
C TRP A 76 -13.80 -3.83 -8.17
N LEU A 77 -13.49 -4.94 -8.84
CA LEU A 77 -12.13 -5.22 -9.30
C LEU A 77 -11.62 -4.15 -10.28
N GLY A 78 -12.48 -3.75 -11.23
CA GLY A 78 -12.18 -2.67 -12.16
C GLY A 78 -11.82 -1.36 -11.46
N LEU A 79 -12.57 -1.01 -10.40
CA LEU A 79 -12.30 0.18 -9.59
C LEU A 79 -10.90 0.12 -8.93
N SER A 80 -10.54 -0.97 -8.27
CA SER A 80 -9.21 -1.14 -7.63
C SER A 80 -8.08 -1.08 -8.66
N LEU A 81 -8.26 -1.74 -9.82
CA LEU A 81 -7.29 -1.70 -10.90
C LEU A 81 -7.13 -0.29 -11.47
N SER A 82 -8.23 0.42 -11.70
CA SER A 82 -8.20 1.80 -12.20
C SER A 82 -7.47 2.74 -11.25
N VAL A 83 -7.66 2.60 -9.94
CA VAL A 83 -6.94 3.41 -8.94
C VAL A 83 -5.45 3.10 -8.95
N ASN A 84 -5.06 1.82 -8.85
CA ASN A 84 -3.65 1.43 -8.83
C ASN A 84 -2.92 1.81 -10.13
N LEU A 85 -3.51 1.53 -11.28
CA LEU A 85 -2.95 1.92 -12.58
C LEU A 85 -2.97 3.43 -12.79
N GLY A 86 -3.96 4.14 -12.25
CA GLY A 86 -4.00 5.60 -12.27
C GLY A 86 -2.85 6.22 -11.50
N ILE A 87 -2.56 5.73 -10.29
CA ILE A 87 -1.40 6.16 -9.49
C ILE A 87 -0.10 5.88 -10.25
N LEU A 88 0.06 4.66 -10.79
CA LEU A 88 1.24 4.30 -11.57
C LEU A 88 1.39 5.20 -12.81
N GLY A 89 0.30 5.43 -13.54
CA GLY A 89 0.24 6.26 -14.72
C GLY A 89 0.66 7.70 -14.43
N PHE A 90 0.12 8.28 -13.36
CA PHE A 90 0.45 9.62 -12.91
C PHE A 90 1.94 9.75 -12.59
N PHE A 91 2.47 8.89 -11.72
CA PHE A 91 3.87 8.99 -11.29
C PHE A 91 4.87 8.64 -12.38
N LYS A 92 4.52 7.74 -13.30
CA LYS A 92 5.45 7.30 -14.36
C LYS A 92 5.42 8.21 -15.58
N TYR A 93 4.26 8.74 -15.98
CA TYR A 93 4.09 9.37 -17.29
C TYR A 93 3.68 10.85 -17.24
N CYS A 94 3.22 11.41 -16.12
CA CYS A 94 2.84 12.84 -16.10
C CYS A 94 3.99 13.75 -16.50
N ASN A 95 5.21 13.48 -16.05
CA ASN A 95 6.37 14.30 -16.41
C ASN A 95 6.69 14.23 -17.91
N PHE A 96 6.46 13.07 -18.55
CA PHE A 96 6.59 12.91 -19.99
C PHE A 96 5.54 13.74 -20.76
N PHE A 97 4.29 13.72 -20.32
CA PHE A 97 3.23 14.52 -20.96
C PHE A 97 3.46 16.02 -20.80
N ILE A 98 3.88 16.48 -19.62
CA ILE A 98 4.19 17.90 -19.37
C ILE A 98 5.36 18.34 -20.26
N HIS A 99 6.41 17.52 -20.36
CA HIS A 99 7.57 17.85 -21.20
C HIS A 99 7.21 17.97 -22.69
N ASN A 100 6.38 17.07 -23.23
CA ASN A 100 5.96 17.12 -24.63
C ASN A 100 4.94 18.22 -24.93
N ALA A 101 4.11 18.62 -23.96
CA ALA A 101 3.13 19.69 -24.15
C ALA A 101 3.74 21.10 -24.02
N ALA A 102 4.91 21.20 -23.37
CA ALA A 102 5.67 22.44 -23.23
C ALA A 102 6.71 22.66 -24.36
N ALA A 103 6.85 21.69 -25.27
CA ALA A 103 7.64 21.78 -26.50
C ALA A 103 6.74 22.17 -27.67
#